data_AF-A0A1W6LLM9-F1
#
_entry.id   AF-A0A1W6LLM9-F1
#
_cell.length_a   1.000
_cell.length_b   1.000
_cell.length_c   1.000
_cell.angle_alpha   90.00
_cell.angle_beta   90.00
_cell.angle_gamma   90.00
#
_symmetry.space_group_name_H-M   'P 1'
#
loop_
_entity.id
_entity.type
_entity.pdbx_description
1 polymer ?
#
loop_
_entity_poly.entity_id
_entity_poly.type
_entity_poly.pdbx_seq_one_letter_code
_entity_poly.pdbx_strand_id
1 'polypeptide(L)' 'MIKGNAIIGKSGSPTSVINASLSGVIENALKSKNIDNFSLIGVLKGYI' A
#
# COMPACT_ATOMS: atom_id res chain seq x y z
N MET A 1 -4.21 -23.08 -5.05
CA MET A 1 -4.87 -21.78 -4.79
C MET A 1 -4.21 -20.76 -5.68
N ILE A 2 -4.98 -19.99 -6.45
CA ILE A 2 -4.44 -18.88 -7.25
C ILE A 2 -4.14 -17.75 -6.27
N LYS A 3 -2.91 -17.26 -6.24
CA LYS A 3 -2.53 -16.10 -5.45
C LYS A 3 -2.56 -14.86 -6.34
N GLY A 4 -3.11 -13.78 -5.82
CA GLY A 4 -3.29 -12.53 -6.52
C GLY A 4 -2.13 -11.56 -6.34
N ASN A 5 -2.16 -10.49 -7.12
CA ASN A 5 -1.26 -9.36 -6.95
C ASN A 5 -2.00 -8.21 -6.25
N ALA A 6 -1.32 -7.49 -5.36
CA ALA A 6 -1.86 -6.32 -4.68
C ALA A 6 -1.23 -5.03 -5.23
N ILE A 7 -2.05 -4.11 -5.72
CA ILE A 7 -1.61 -2.76 -6.09
C ILE A 7 -2.11 -1.81 -5.02
N ILE A 8 -1.20 -1.07 -4.39
CA ILE A 8 -1.53 -0.16 -3.30
C ILE A 8 -0.97 1.21 -3.64
N GLY A 9 -1.79 2.25 -3.49
CA GLY A 9 -1.36 3.63 -3.66
C GLY A 9 -1.91 4.53 -2.58
N LYS A 10 -1.17 5.61 -2.30
CA LYS A 10 -1.65 6.71 -1.45
C LYS A 10 -1.94 7.91 -2.33
N SER A 11 -3.00 8.66 -2.04
CA SER A 11 -3.21 10.01 -2.54
C SER A 11 -2.90 11.00 -1.43
N GLY A 12 -2.25 12.14 -1.74
CA GLY A 12 -1.91 13.16 -0.74
C GLY A 12 -0.40 13.29 -0.45
N SER A 13 -0.05 14.29 0.36
CA SER A 13 1.32 14.51 0.85
C SER A 13 1.82 13.35 1.73
N PRO A 14 3.14 13.10 1.82
CA PRO A 14 3.71 12.04 2.66
C PRO A 14 3.70 12.44 4.15
N THR A 15 2.51 12.56 4.73
CA THR A 15 2.36 12.86 6.16
C THR A 15 2.55 11.59 7.00
N SER A 16 3.00 11.75 8.26
CA SER A 16 3.27 10.63 9.17
C SER A 16 2.07 9.70 9.34
N VAL A 17 0.84 10.24 9.33
CA VAL A 17 -0.40 9.46 9.50
C VAL A 17 -0.72 8.62 8.26
N ILE A 18 -0.61 9.19 7.05
CA ILE A 18 -0.89 8.45 5.80
C ILE A 18 0.17 7.36 5.57
N ASN A 19 1.42 7.64 5.89
CA ASN A 19 2.49 6.65 5.78
C ASN A 19 2.31 5.50 6.78
N ALA A 20 1.87 5.79 8.02
CA ALA A 20 1.54 4.75 9.00
C ALA A 20 0.36 3.88 8.55
N SER A 21 -0.72 4.48 8.01
CA SER A 21 -1.83 3.74 7.42
C SER A 21 -1.39 2.86 6.25
N LEU A 22 -0.57 3.39 5.34
CA LEU A 22 -0.03 2.62 4.20
C LEU A 22 0.84 1.44 4.67
N SER A 23 1.69 1.66 5.68
CA SER A 23 2.53 0.62 6.29
C SER A 23 1.69 -0.53 6.84
N GLY A 24 0.59 -0.21 7.55
CA GLY A 24 -0.32 -1.23 8.09
C GLY A 24 -0.99 -2.07 7.00
N VAL A 25 -1.36 -1.47 5.86
CA VAL A 25 -1.92 -2.21 4.72
C VAL A 25 -0.87 -3.13 4.10
N ILE A 26 0.37 -2.66 3.92
CA ILE A 26 1.47 -3.45 3.36
C ILE A 26 1.78 -4.65 4.26
N GLU A 27 1.88 -4.46 5.59
CA GLU A 27 2.16 -5.55 6.51
C GLU A 27 1.09 -6.65 6.48
N ASN A 28 -0.19 -6.27 6.39
CA ASN A 28 -1.27 -7.23 6.29
C ASN A 28 -1.28 -7.94 4.94
N ALA A 29 -0.94 -7.24 3.85
CA ALA A 29 -0.81 -7.85 2.54
C ALA A 29 0.33 -8.89 2.51
N LEU A 30 1.47 -8.59 3.13
CA LEU A 30 2.61 -9.52 3.24
C LEU A 30 2.31 -10.75 4.09
N LYS A 31 1.42 -10.63 5.09
CA LYS A 31 0.98 -11.76 5.92
C LYS A 31 -0.10 -12.62 5.24
N SER A 32 -0.70 -12.15 4.15
CA SER A 32 -1.77 -12.85 3.45
C SER A 32 -1.23 -13.98 2.58
N LYS A 33 -1.71 -15.22 2.83
CA LYS A 33 -1.39 -16.38 1.98
C LYS A 33 -1.96 -16.29 0.57
N ASN A 34 -2.85 -15.32 0.32
CA ASN A 34 -3.54 -15.13 -0.97
C ASN A 34 -2.86 -14.10 -1.88
N ILE A 35 -1.77 -13.45 -1.42
CA ILE A 35 -1.05 -12.42 -2.18
C ILE A 35 0.39 -12.89 -2.37
N ASP A 36 0.86 -12.92 -3.62
CA ASP A 36 2.26 -13.30 -3.94
C ASP A 36 3.11 -12.10 -4.31
N ASN A 37 2.54 -11.13 -5.03
CA ASN A 37 3.26 -9.94 -5.45
C ASN A 37 2.52 -8.68 -5.01
N PHE A 38 3.29 -7.65 -4.66
CA PHE A 38 2.72 -6.33 -4.39
C PHE A 38 3.50 -5.24 -5.14
N SER A 39 2.81 -4.16 -5.47
CA SER A 39 3.41 -2.97 -6.09
C SER A 39 2.86 -1.70 -5.47
N LEU A 40 3.75 -0.82 -5.04
CA LEU A 40 3.40 0.50 -4.53
C LEU A 40 3.40 1.52 -5.65
N ILE A 41 2.28 2.22 -5.81
CA ILE A 41 2.17 3.36 -6.71
C ILE A 41 2.05 4.62 -5.86
N GLY A 42 3.08 5.47 -5.89
CA GLY A 42 3.10 6.72 -5.15
C GLY A 42 2.40 7.84 -5.93
N VAL A 43 1.32 8.41 -5.39
CA VAL A 43 0.83 9.72 -5.86
C VAL A 43 1.63 10.81 -5.13
N LEU A 44 2.61 11.38 -5.83
CA LEU A 44 3.36 12.56 -5.41
C LEU A 44 2.70 13.80 -6.03
N LYS A 45 1.63 14.29 -5.39
CA LYS A 45 1.14 15.69 -5.40
C LYS A 45 -0.22 15.74 -4.71
N GLY A 46 -0.21 15.89 -3.39
CA GLY A 46 -1.36 16.38 -2.64
C GLY A 46 -1.02 17.77 -2.13
N TYR A 47 -1.55 18.81 -2.78
CA TYR A 47 -1.52 20.14 -2.19
C TYR A 47 -2.40 20.13 -0.93
N ILE A 48 -1.88 20.80 0.11
CA ILE A 48 -2.46 21.07 1.43
C ILE A 48 -2.24 19.95 2.45
#